data_AF-A0A066XS21-F1
#
_entry.id   AF-A0A066XS21-F1
#
_cell.length_a   1.000
_cell.length_b   1.000
_cell.length_c   1.000
_cell.angle_alpha   90.00
_cell.angle_beta   90.00
_cell.angle_gamma   90.00
#
_symmetry.space_group_name_H-M   'P 1'
#
loop_
_entity.id
_entity.type
_entity.pdbx_description
1 polymer ?
#
loop_
_entity_poly.entity_id
_entity_poly.type
_entity_poly.pdbx_seq_one_letter_code
_entity_poly.pdbx_strand_id
1 'polypeptide(L)'
;MTSDLSYSQGVFSDPARIVLKDQVEKLTRLPLLLRSRASIPSPILTRASADDHWLLQAFRYLGNETSIRIPPYQIVTSPSTGTEAVIEDQVSGEGVKTLGEVWNVWDDIRKYRAVVQTRDMVKAMRSIKPTDIPQRPVIADRYVSRPGSNPLQRERVYRDNKEFICILRDSIAAVSHDAHLVRNAVEFVDELVASKQDLVFTHGNLTADNIYVSEWTGEVLAIANWSEAGYYPLYWEFIKAKLSYNNEENFDREGAVDIMLEPWRIELALMKPAHETMF
;
A
#
# COMPACT_ATOMS: atom_id res chain seq x y z
N MET A 1 -4.40 -2.92 61.72
CA MET A 1 -2.97 -3.17 61.97
C MET A 1 -2.57 -4.33 61.06
N THR A 2 -2.06 -4.05 59.86
CA THR A 2 -0.62 -3.85 59.50
C THR A 2 0.16 -5.15 59.68
N SER A 3 0.49 -5.84 58.57
CA SER A 3 1.82 -5.91 57.92
C SER A 3 2.51 -7.23 58.36
N ASP A 4 3.36 -7.95 57.65
CA ASP A 4 4.22 -7.75 56.48
C ASP A 4 4.49 -9.14 55.85
N LEU A 5 4.56 -9.25 54.52
CA LEU A 5 5.39 -10.24 53.86
C LEU A 5 6.18 -9.54 52.75
N SER A 6 7.48 -9.49 52.99
CA SER A 6 8.52 -8.87 52.17
C SER A 6 8.67 -9.59 50.83
N TYR A 7 8.62 -8.82 49.74
CA TYR A 7 9.09 -9.24 48.42
C TYR A 7 10.45 -8.58 48.17
N SER A 8 11.50 -9.40 48.09
CA SER A 8 12.83 -8.98 47.70
C SER A 8 12.83 -8.56 46.23
N GLN A 9 13.23 -7.31 45.96
CA GLN A 9 13.53 -6.86 44.60
C GLN A 9 14.89 -7.43 44.16
N GLY A 10 14.86 -8.40 43.24
CA GLY A 10 16.01 -8.75 42.42
C GLY A 10 16.09 -7.78 41.24
N VAL A 11 17.05 -6.85 41.29
CA VAL A 11 17.43 -6.02 40.14
C VAL A 11 18.21 -6.92 39.17
N PHE A 12 17.55 -7.45 38.14
CA PHE A 12 18.24 -7.96 36.96
C PHE A 12 18.46 -6.79 36.00
N SER A 13 19.68 -6.25 36.06
CA SER A 13 20.19 -5.30 35.06
C SER A 13 20.34 -6.02 33.72
N ASP A 14 19.48 -5.69 32.76
CA ASP A 14 19.56 -6.20 31.39
C ASP A 14 20.83 -5.67 30.69
N PRO A 15 21.77 -6.54 30.28
CA PRO A 15 23.00 -6.13 29.60
C PRO A 15 22.74 -5.39 28.27
N ALA A 16 21.56 -5.52 27.66
CA ALA A 16 21.20 -4.78 26.44
C ALA A 16 21.01 -3.27 26.67
N ARG A 17 20.61 -2.86 27.89
CA ARG A 17 20.41 -1.44 28.24
C ARG A 17 21.71 -0.69 28.52
N ILE A 18 22.76 -1.39 28.95
CA ILE A 18 24.07 -0.79 29.26
C ILE A 18 24.82 -0.48 27.95
N VAL A 19 24.71 -1.35 26.94
CA VAL A 19 25.34 -1.15 25.62
C VAL A 19 24.76 0.05 24.87
N LEU A 20 23.47 0.34 25.04
CA LEU A 20 22.80 1.50 24.44
C LEU A 20 23.29 2.85 24.99
N LYS A 21 23.65 2.93 26.28
CA LYS A 21 24.18 4.18 26.87
C LYS A 21 25.61 4.49 26.39
N ASP A 22 26.47 3.46 26.33
CA ASP A 22 27.88 3.63 25.92
C ASP A 22 28.03 4.00 24.43
N GLN A 23 27.10 3.59 23.57
CA GLN A 23 27.14 3.99 22.15
C GLN A 23 26.62 5.40 21.89
N VAL A 24 25.65 5.88 22.69
CA VAL A 24 25.16 7.27 22.60
C VAL A 24 26.23 8.25 23.09
N GLU A 25 27.01 7.89 24.12
CA GLU A 25 28.06 8.76 24.68
C GLU A 25 29.33 8.86 23.80
N LYS A 26 29.54 7.89 22.89
CA LYS A 26 30.62 7.94 21.88
C LYS A 26 30.27 8.81 20.67
N LEU A 27 28.99 9.02 20.37
CA LEU A 27 28.54 9.86 19.26
C LEU A 27 28.58 11.36 19.57
N THR A 28 28.73 11.76 20.84
CA THR A 28 28.82 13.16 21.30
C THR A 28 30.24 13.74 21.28
N ARG A 29 31.28 12.98 20.89
CA ARG A 29 32.69 13.40 20.91
C ARG A 29 33.38 13.48 19.54
N LEU A 30 32.67 13.89 18.49
CA LEU A 30 33.27 14.28 17.20
C LEU A 30 33.30 15.81 17.05
N PRO A 31 34.38 16.41 16.49
CA PRO A 31 34.59 17.85 16.51
C PRO A 31 33.51 18.64 15.74
N LEU A 32 33.09 19.75 16.36
CA LEU A 32 32.13 20.74 15.87
C LEU A 32 32.63 21.46 14.60
N LEU A 33 32.42 20.91 13.39
CA LEU A 33 32.49 21.71 12.17
C LEU A 33 31.46 21.22 11.14
N LEU A 34 30.69 22.19 10.61
CA LEU A 34 29.63 22.11 9.60
C LEU A 34 28.22 21.68 10.07
N ARG A 35 27.59 22.56 10.87
CA ARG A 35 26.16 22.83 10.72
C ARG A 35 25.95 23.78 9.53
N SER A 36 25.49 23.27 8.38
CA SER A 36 24.43 23.91 7.57
C SER A 36 24.08 23.02 6.38
N ARG A 37 22.96 22.31 6.48
CA ARG A 37 21.98 22.08 5.40
C ARG A 37 20.83 21.28 5.98
N ALA A 38 19.65 21.57 5.45
CA ALA A 38 18.35 21.14 5.94
C ALA A 38 18.28 19.64 6.27
N SER A 39 17.44 19.31 7.24
CA SER A 39 17.08 17.96 7.68
C SER A 39 16.64 17.10 6.49
N ILE A 40 17.54 16.26 6.00
CA ILE A 40 17.17 15.09 5.20
C ILE A 40 16.50 14.12 6.19
N PRO A 41 15.26 13.63 5.95
CA PRO A 41 14.71 12.56 6.76
C PRO A 41 15.61 11.34 6.60
N SER A 42 16.12 10.80 7.71
CA SER A 42 16.88 9.56 7.67
C SER A 42 16.06 8.47 6.99
N PRO A 43 16.59 7.74 6.00
CA PRO A 43 15.90 6.58 5.45
C PRO A 43 15.68 5.57 6.58
N ILE A 44 14.41 5.19 6.79
CA ILE A 44 14.04 4.15 7.75
C ILE A 44 14.51 2.82 7.17
N LEU A 45 15.73 2.41 7.52
CA LEU A 45 16.27 1.09 7.23
C LEU A 45 15.65 0.08 8.19
N THR A 46 14.49 -0.46 7.82
CA THR A 46 13.91 -1.65 8.46
C THR A 46 14.47 -2.90 7.80
N ARG A 47 14.60 -3.99 8.57
CA ARG A 47 15.14 -5.29 8.14
C ARG A 47 14.60 -5.73 6.78
N ALA A 48 15.49 -6.18 5.91
CA ALA A 48 15.11 -6.70 4.61
C ALA A 48 14.27 -7.98 4.74
N SER A 49 13.24 -8.08 3.92
CA SER A 49 12.20 -9.11 4.00
C SER A 49 11.92 -9.74 2.62
N ALA A 50 11.22 -10.86 2.59
CA ALA A 50 10.83 -11.51 1.33
C ALA A 50 9.99 -10.61 0.40
N ASP A 51 9.36 -9.56 0.94
CA ASP A 51 8.62 -8.56 0.16
C ASP A 51 9.50 -7.70 -0.74
N ASP A 52 10.73 -7.45 -0.32
CA ASP A 52 11.65 -6.56 -1.02
C ASP A 52 12.12 -7.17 -2.35
N HIS A 53 12.34 -8.49 -2.37
CA HIS A 53 12.71 -9.22 -3.58
C HIS A 53 11.54 -9.36 -4.57
N TRP A 54 10.33 -9.54 -4.05
CA TRP A 54 9.12 -9.60 -4.88
C TRP A 54 8.90 -8.29 -5.64
N LEU A 55 9.05 -7.15 -4.95
CA LEU A 55 8.84 -5.83 -5.56
C LEU A 55 9.87 -5.55 -6.68
N LEU A 56 11.11 -6.00 -6.50
CA LEU A 56 12.14 -5.93 -7.54
C LEU A 56 11.76 -6.71 -8.80
N GLN A 57 11.28 -7.94 -8.65
CA GLN A 57 10.82 -8.74 -9.78
C GLN A 57 9.63 -8.07 -10.46
N ALA A 58 8.67 -7.57 -9.69
CA ALA A 58 7.52 -6.84 -10.21
C ALA A 58 7.95 -5.62 -11.04
N PHE A 59 8.83 -4.76 -10.51
CA PHE A 59 9.27 -3.55 -11.19
C PHE A 59 10.02 -3.86 -12.49
N ARG A 60 10.89 -4.88 -12.48
CA ARG A 60 11.57 -5.34 -13.71
C ARG A 60 10.58 -5.79 -14.77
N TYR A 61 9.57 -6.59 -14.39
CA TYR A 61 8.56 -7.06 -15.34
C TYR A 61 7.68 -5.92 -15.86
N LEU A 62 7.17 -5.08 -14.96
CA LEU A 62 6.33 -3.92 -15.32
C LEU A 62 7.05 -2.99 -16.29
N GLY A 63 8.30 -2.62 -16.00
CA GLY A 63 9.06 -1.67 -16.83
C GLY A 63 9.57 -2.24 -18.16
N ASN A 64 9.84 -3.56 -18.24
CA ASN A 64 10.46 -4.16 -19.42
C ASN A 64 9.48 -4.89 -20.34
N GLU A 65 8.44 -5.50 -19.77
CA GLU A 65 7.55 -6.43 -20.48
C GLU A 65 6.12 -5.88 -20.65
N THR A 66 5.84 -4.68 -20.11
CA THR A 66 4.52 -4.06 -20.20
C THR A 66 4.59 -2.60 -20.65
N SER A 67 3.44 -2.01 -21.00
CA SER A 67 3.32 -0.59 -21.28
C SER A 67 3.12 0.27 -20.03
N ILE A 68 3.20 -0.33 -18.83
CA ILE A 68 2.99 0.37 -17.57
C ILE A 68 4.22 1.22 -17.28
N ARG A 69 3.99 2.51 -17.04
CA ARG A 69 5.05 3.44 -16.65
C ARG A 69 5.17 3.41 -15.13
N ILE A 70 6.31 2.93 -14.63
CA ILE A 70 6.64 2.90 -13.21
C ILE A 70 7.55 4.09 -12.85
N PRO A 71 7.64 4.47 -11.56
CA PRO A 71 8.54 5.54 -11.13
C PRO A 71 10.00 5.12 -11.31
N PRO A 72 10.93 6.09 -11.36
CA PRO A 72 12.34 5.79 -11.13
C PRO A 72 12.50 5.10 -9.77
N TYR A 73 13.46 4.18 -9.66
CA TYR A 73 13.67 3.43 -8.43
C TYR A 73 15.13 3.07 -8.24
N GLN A 74 15.51 2.86 -6.98
CA GLN A 74 16.85 2.41 -6.58
C GLN A 74 16.79 1.02 -5.97
N ILE A 75 17.85 0.25 -6.19
CA ILE A 75 18.07 -1.02 -5.51
C ILE A 75 19.08 -0.77 -4.40
N VAL A 76 18.66 -0.96 -3.16
CA VAL A 76 19.51 -0.80 -1.98
C VAL A 76 19.74 -2.15 -1.34
N THR A 77 21.00 -2.50 -1.13
CA THR A 77 21.36 -3.73 -0.42
C THR A 77 21.57 -3.45 1.06
N SER A 78 20.85 -4.17 1.91
CA SER A 78 21.00 -4.09 3.36
C SER A 78 22.42 -4.53 3.78
N PRO A 79 23.22 -3.68 4.45
CA PRO A 79 24.58 -4.05 4.85
C PRO A 79 24.65 -5.19 5.87
N SER A 80 23.57 -5.40 6.64
CA SER A 80 23.52 -6.41 7.70
C SER A 80 22.97 -7.76 7.23
N THR A 81 22.15 -7.78 6.19
CA THR A 81 21.47 -9.01 5.70
C THR A 81 21.83 -9.37 4.27
N GLY A 82 22.48 -8.48 3.52
CA GLY A 82 22.83 -8.67 2.10
C GLY A 82 21.63 -8.71 1.14
N THR A 83 20.42 -8.46 1.63
CA THR A 83 19.20 -8.53 0.81
C THR A 83 18.96 -7.21 0.10
N GLU A 84 18.49 -7.29 -1.15
CA GLU A 84 18.13 -6.15 -2.00
C GLU A 84 16.71 -5.68 -1.72
N ALA A 85 16.51 -4.37 -1.64
CA ALA A 85 15.21 -3.71 -1.56
C ALA A 85 15.05 -2.65 -2.63
N VAL A 86 13.81 -2.46 -3.08
CA VAL A 86 13.44 -1.41 -4.03
C VAL A 86 12.93 -0.21 -3.26
N ILE A 87 13.50 0.95 -3.56
CA ILE A 87 13.00 2.24 -3.08
C ILE A 87 12.50 3.00 -4.31
N GLU A 88 11.21 3.31 -4.32
CA GLU A 88 10.62 4.23 -5.32
C GLU A 88 11.20 5.63 -5.09
N ASP A 89 11.81 6.19 -6.13
CA ASP A 89 12.24 7.58 -6.13
C ASP A 89 11.08 8.50 -6.48
N GLN A 90 11.16 9.75 -6.02
CA GLN A 90 10.18 10.75 -6.39
C GLN A 90 10.20 11.02 -7.89
N VAL A 91 9.06 10.86 -8.56
CA VAL A 91 8.86 11.32 -9.93
C VAL A 91 8.92 12.85 -9.89
N SER A 92 9.99 13.42 -10.46
CA SER A 92 10.29 14.84 -10.35
C SER A 92 10.88 15.37 -11.65
N GLY A 93 10.76 16.67 -11.84
CA GLY A 93 11.14 17.36 -13.07
C GLY A 93 10.28 18.60 -13.26
N GLU A 94 10.70 19.48 -14.16
CA GLU A 94 9.86 20.59 -14.59
C GLU A 94 8.56 20.02 -15.19
N GLY A 95 7.41 20.60 -14.86
CA GLY A 95 6.10 20.18 -15.35
C GLY A 95 5.59 18.82 -14.91
N VAL A 96 6.23 18.15 -13.96
CA VAL A 96 5.73 16.92 -13.36
C VAL A 96 4.76 17.26 -12.23
N LYS A 97 3.54 16.71 -12.31
CA LYS A 97 2.49 16.85 -11.30
C LYS A 97 1.80 15.52 -11.03
N THR A 98 1.13 15.37 -9.90
CA THR A 98 0.14 14.31 -9.74
C THR A 98 -1.15 14.72 -10.45
N LEU A 99 -1.95 13.73 -10.86
CA LEU A 99 -3.24 13.98 -11.49
C LEU A 99 -4.20 14.70 -10.53
N GLY A 100 -4.08 14.42 -9.22
CA GLY A 100 -4.80 15.13 -8.17
C GLY A 100 -4.49 16.63 -8.12
N GLU A 101 -3.20 17.00 -8.19
CA GLU A 101 -2.79 18.42 -8.14
C GLU A 101 -3.37 19.27 -9.29
N VAL A 102 -3.57 18.66 -10.46
CA VAL A 102 -3.95 19.38 -11.69
C VAL A 102 -5.41 19.20 -12.09
N TRP A 103 -6.15 18.31 -11.42
CA TRP A 103 -7.50 17.93 -11.86
C TRP A 103 -8.44 19.12 -11.98
N ASN A 104 -8.55 19.95 -10.93
CA ASN A 104 -9.48 21.09 -10.92
C ASN A 104 -9.06 22.25 -11.85
N VAL A 105 -7.82 22.27 -12.34
CA VAL A 105 -7.32 23.33 -13.23
C VAL A 105 -7.29 22.90 -14.69
N TRP A 106 -7.35 21.60 -14.97
CA TRP A 106 -7.31 21.06 -16.32
C TRP A 106 -8.67 21.07 -17.01
N ASP A 107 -8.62 21.21 -18.33
CA ASP A 107 -9.75 20.97 -19.20
C ASP A 107 -10.10 19.47 -19.33
N ASP A 108 -11.30 19.21 -19.83
CA ASP A 108 -11.81 17.84 -20.01
C ASP A 108 -10.95 17.01 -20.97
N ILE A 109 -10.26 17.64 -21.93
CA ILE A 109 -9.43 16.95 -22.92
C ILE A 109 -8.19 16.34 -22.23
N ARG A 110 -7.52 17.12 -21.37
CA ARG A 110 -6.36 16.64 -20.61
C ARG A 110 -6.75 15.60 -19.57
N LYS A 111 -7.85 15.83 -18.83
CA LYS A 111 -8.42 14.85 -17.89
C LYS A 111 -8.70 13.52 -18.60
N TYR A 112 -9.45 13.57 -19.70
CA TYR A 112 -9.82 12.39 -20.48
C TYR A 112 -8.59 11.65 -21.02
N ARG A 113 -7.59 12.39 -21.53
CA ARG A 113 -6.33 11.80 -22.01
C ARG A 113 -5.62 11.02 -20.91
N ALA A 114 -5.42 11.62 -19.74
CA ALA A 114 -4.73 10.96 -18.63
C ALA A 114 -5.49 9.71 -18.16
N VAL A 115 -6.81 9.84 -17.96
CA VAL A 115 -7.69 8.75 -17.53
C VAL A 115 -7.70 7.59 -18.52
N VAL A 116 -7.75 7.85 -19.83
CA VAL A 116 -7.72 6.81 -20.87
C VAL A 116 -6.35 6.11 -20.91
N GLN A 117 -5.25 6.84 -20.78
CA GLN A 117 -3.92 6.23 -20.70
C GLN A 117 -3.81 5.32 -19.48
N THR A 118 -4.27 5.78 -18.31
CA THR A 118 -4.29 4.96 -17.08
C THR A 118 -5.14 3.72 -17.26
N ARG A 119 -6.34 3.83 -17.87
CA ARG A 119 -7.19 2.68 -18.19
C ARG A 119 -6.45 1.63 -19.03
N ASP A 120 -5.72 2.07 -20.05
CA ASP A 120 -5.02 1.16 -20.94
C ASP A 120 -3.81 0.51 -20.25
N MET A 121 -3.13 1.22 -19.34
CA MET A 121 -2.13 0.64 -18.44
C MET A 121 -2.75 -0.39 -17.48
N VAL A 122 -3.94 -0.13 -16.93
CA VAL A 122 -4.65 -1.10 -16.10
C VAL A 122 -5.01 -2.35 -16.90
N LYS A 123 -5.44 -2.22 -18.16
CA LYS A 123 -5.69 -3.40 -19.02
C LYS A 123 -4.44 -4.23 -19.24
N ALA A 124 -3.29 -3.59 -19.49
CA ALA A 124 -2.01 -4.28 -19.57
C ALA A 124 -1.69 -5.00 -18.26
N MET A 125 -1.92 -4.34 -17.12
CA MET A 125 -1.74 -4.91 -15.78
C MET A 125 -2.60 -6.16 -15.55
N ARG A 126 -3.85 -6.17 -16.02
CA ARG A 126 -4.75 -7.35 -15.91
C ARG A 126 -4.30 -8.56 -16.73
N SER A 127 -3.38 -8.38 -17.67
CA SER A 127 -2.85 -9.49 -18.48
C SER A 127 -1.66 -10.21 -17.83
N ILE A 128 -1.15 -9.69 -16.71
CA ILE A 128 -0.03 -10.26 -15.96
C ILE A 128 -0.46 -11.55 -15.28
N LYS A 129 0.34 -12.61 -15.45
CA LYS A 129 0.09 -13.93 -14.85
C LYS A 129 0.97 -14.17 -13.62
N PRO A 130 0.57 -15.07 -12.71
CA PRO A 130 1.41 -15.49 -11.58
C PRO A 130 2.79 -16.04 -11.96
N THR A 131 2.98 -16.49 -13.21
CA THR A 131 4.29 -16.90 -13.74
C THR A 131 5.22 -15.74 -14.03
N ASP A 132 4.66 -14.56 -14.29
CA ASP A 132 5.36 -13.36 -14.72
C ASP A 132 5.81 -12.56 -13.49
N ILE A 133 4.84 -12.29 -12.61
CA ILE A 133 5.04 -11.72 -11.29
C ILE A 133 4.44 -12.72 -10.29
N PRO A 134 5.25 -13.40 -9.46
CA PRO A 134 4.74 -14.37 -8.50
C PRO A 134 3.83 -13.69 -7.48
N GLN A 135 2.98 -14.48 -6.83
CA GLN A 135 2.15 -13.93 -5.77
C GLN A 135 3.02 -13.50 -4.59
N ARG A 136 2.73 -12.32 -4.05
CA ARG A 136 3.49 -11.75 -2.95
C ARG A 136 3.37 -12.66 -1.72
N PRO A 137 4.48 -13.03 -1.06
CA PRO A 137 4.44 -13.93 0.08
C PRO A 137 3.71 -13.31 1.28
N VAL A 138 3.71 -11.98 1.39
CA VAL A 138 3.00 -11.24 2.44
C VAL A 138 1.86 -10.43 1.86
N ILE A 139 0.70 -10.50 2.51
CA ILE A 139 -0.44 -9.64 2.16
C ILE A 139 -0.11 -8.21 2.57
N ALA A 140 -0.15 -7.30 1.60
CA ALA A 140 -0.01 -5.86 1.82
C ALA A 140 -1.26 -5.16 1.31
N ASP A 141 -2.33 -5.19 2.09
CA ASP A 141 -3.55 -4.44 1.78
C ASP A 141 -4.16 -3.86 3.06
N ARG A 142 -4.48 -2.58 3.03
CA ARG A 142 -4.93 -1.83 4.22
C ARG A 142 -6.20 -2.35 4.91
N TYR A 143 -7.03 -3.12 4.22
CA TYR A 143 -8.25 -3.72 4.79
C TYR A 143 -7.98 -5.06 5.47
N VAL A 144 -6.90 -5.75 5.11
CA VAL A 144 -6.59 -7.13 5.56
C VAL A 144 -5.28 -7.22 6.37
N SER A 145 -4.39 -6.23 6.24
CA SER A 145 -3.06 -6.20 6.87
C SER A 145 -3.02 -5.31 8.12
N ARG A 146 -4.00 -5.47 9.04
CA ARG A 146 -4.07 -4.62 10.25
C ARG A 146 -3.26 -5.14 11.45
N PRO A 147 -2.74 -4.26 12.33
CA PRO A 147 -2.21 -4.64 13.64
C PRO A 147 -3.29 -5.32 14.48
N GLY A 148 -3.03 -6.52 15.01
CA GLY A 148 -4.00 -7.32 15.75
C GLY A 148 -4.58 -8.50 14.97
N SER A 149 -4.46 -8.53 13.64
CA SER A 149 -4.65 -9.77 12.87
C SER A 149 -3.51 -10.76 13.18
N ASN A 150 -3.83 -12.06 13.21
CA ASN A 150 -2.89 -13.10 13.63
C ASN A 150 -1.58 -13.00 12.82
N PRO A 151 -0.41 -12.78 13.44
CA PRO A 151 0.86 -12.68 12.74
C PRO A 151 1.20 -13.91 11.87
N LEU A 152 0.68 -15.09 12.24
CA LEU A 152 0.84 -16.35 11.50
C LEU A 152 -0.04 -16.44 10.23
N GLN A 153 -0.94 -15.48 9.99
CA GLN A 153 -1.77 -15.38 8.78
C GLN A 153 -1.20 -14.38 7.75
N ARG A 154 -0.09 -13.69 8.06
CA ARG A 154 0.49 -12.67 7.17
C ARG A 154 1.29 -13.25 6.01
N GLU A 155 1.87 -14.44 6.18
CA GLU A 155 2.51 -15.21 5.11
C GLU A 155 1.47 -16.08 4.38
N ARG A 156 0.56 -15.45 3.65
CA ARG A 156 -0.44 -16.18 2.84
C ARG A 156 -0.66 -15.50 1.51
N VAL A 157 -0.84 -16.36 0.53
CA VAL A 157 -1.30 -16.01 -0.80
C VAL A 157 -2.75 -16.50 -0.90
N TYR A 158 -3.68 -15.64 -1.33
CA TYR A 158 -5.05 -16.06 -1.57
C TYR A 158 -5.10 -17.02 -2.76
N ARG A 159 -5.78 -18.15 -2.61
CA ARG A 159 -6.02 -19.06 -3.74
C ARG A 159 -7.17 -18.60 -4.61
N ASP A 160 -8.19 -18.00 -3.99
CA ASP A 160 -9.43 -17.59 -4.62
C ASP A 160 -10.10 -16.45 -3.84
N ASN A 161 -11.19 -15.94 -4.40
CA ASN A 161 -12.01 -14.90 -3.77
C ASN A 161 -12.57 -15.33 -2.39
N LYS A 162 -12.91 -16.62 -2.21
CA LYS A 162 -13.44 -17.10 -0.93
C LYS A 162 -12.42 -16.97 0.19
N GLU A 163 -11.16 -17.33 -0.05
CA GLU A 163 -10.08 -17.16 0.94
C GLU A 163 -9.83 -15.68 1.24
N PHE A 164 -9.88 -14.81 0.23
CA PHE A 164 -9.79 -13.36 0.39
C PHE A 164 -10.90 -12.82 1.32
N ILE A 165 -12.16 -13.19 1.08
CA ILE A 165 -13.29 -12.75 1.92
C ILE A 165 -13.18 -13.28 3.35
N CYS A 166 -12.74 -14.52 3.55
CA CYS A 166 -12.53 -15.05 4.90
C CYS A 166 -11.56 -14.17 5.71
N ILE A 167 -10.46 -13.73 5.09
CA ILE A 167 -9.44 -12.90 5.75
C ILE A 167 -9.96 -11.47 5.96
N LEU A 168 -10.70 -10.92 5.00
CA LEU A 168 -11.34 -9.61 5.12
C LEU A 168 -12.34 -9.58 6.28
N ARG A 169 -13.16 -10.62 6.41
CA ARG A 169 -14.10 -10.80 7.52
C ARG A 169 -13.38 -10.80 8.87
N ASP A 170 -12.34 -11.61 9.00
CA ASP A 170 -11.57 -11.70 10.25
C ASP A 170 -10.91 -10.35 10.58
N SER A 171 -10.49 -9.59 9.56
CA SER A 171 -9.92 -8.25 9.71
C SER A 171 -10.94 -7.21 10.16
N ILE A 172 -12.16 -7.25 9.63
CA ILE A 172 -13.29 -6.40 10.08
C ILE A 172 -13.67 -6.76 11.51
N ALA A 173 -13.79 -8.05 11.85
CA ALA A 173 -14.16 -8.48 13.19
C ALA A 173 -13.16 -8.04 14.27
N ALA A 174 -11.91 -7.76 13.88
CA ALA A 174 -10.87 -7.29 14.79
C ALA A 174 -10.92 -5.77 15.08
N VAL A 175 -11.71 -4.97 14.34
CA VAL A 175 -11.63 -3.49 14.46
C VAL A 175 -12.45 -2.90 15.58
N SER A 176 -13.48 -3.61 16.07
CA SER A 176 -14.39 -3.08 17.10
C SER A 176 -14.91 -4.20 18.00
N HIS A 177 -15.24 -3.83 19.24
CA HIS A 177 -15.94 -4.71 20.18
C HIS A 177 -17.46 -4.57 20.10
N ASP A 178 -17.98 -3.62 19.32
CA ASP A 178 -19.42 -3.49 19.08
C ASP A 178 -19.90 -4.61 18.14
N ALA A 179 -20.57 -5.61 18.72
CA ALA A 179 -21.04 -6.78 18.01
C ALA A 179 -22.10 -6.46 16.93
N HIS A 180 -22.86 -5.37 17.05
CA HIS A 180 -23.88 -5.02 16.06
C HIS A 180 -23.25 -4.37 14.83
N LEU A 181 -22.31 -3.44 15.03
CA LEU A 181 -21.57 -2.81 13.92
C LEU A 181 -20.75 -3.85 13.16
N VAL A 182 -20.00 -4.68 13.87
CA VAL A 182 -19.19 -5.74 13.27
C VAL A 182 -20.06 -6.75 12.51
N ARG A 183 -21.18 -7.19 13.10
CA ARG A 183 -22.08 -8.14 12.44
C ARG A 183 -22.60 -7.61 11.11
N ASN A 184 -23.08 -6.36 11.09
CA ASN A 184 -23.60 -5.76 9.88
C ASN A 184 -22.51 -5.69 8.78
N ALA A 185 -21.32 -5.16 9.11
CA ALA A 185 -20.22 -5.10 8.17
C ALA A 185 -19.79 -6.47 7.62
N VAL A 186 -19.73 -7.50 8.48
CA VAL A 186 -19.39 -8.87 8.11
C VAL A 186 -20.45 -9.49 7.19
N GLU A 187 -21.74 -9.36 7.52
CA GLU A 187 -22.84 -9.93 6.73
C GLU A 187 -22.85 -9.39 5.29
N PHE A 188 -22.60 -8.08 5.09
CA PHE A 188 -22.51 -7.51 3.75
C PHE A 188 -21.27 -7.98 2.97
N VAL A 189 -20.12 -8.09 3.64
CA VAL A 189 -18.88 -8.55 2.99
C VAL A 189 -18.93 -10.05 2.66
N ASP A 190 -19.64 -10.87 3.44
CA ASP A 190 -19.79 -12.30 3.14
C ASP A 190 -20.51 -12.53 1.80
N GLU A 191 -21.40 -11.62 1.38
CA GLU A 191 -22.06 -11.68 0.06
C GLU A 191 -21.08 -11.54 -1.12
N LEU A 192 -19.90 -10.92 -0.91
CA LEU A 192 -18.86 -10.82 -1.94
C LEU A 192 -18.28 -12.17 -2.35
N VAL A 193 -18.48 -13.24 -1.56
CA VAL A 193 -18.10 -14.61 -1.94
C VAL A 193 -18.79 -15.03 -3.24
N ALA A 194 -19.98 -14.50 -3.54
CA ALA A 194 -20.73 -14.81 -4.77
C ALA A 194 -20.20 -14.09 -6.03
N SER A 195 -19.34 -13.08 -5.87
CA SER A 195 -18.73 -12.36 -6.98
C SER A 195 -17.67 -13.19 -7.73
N LYS A 196 -17.06 -12.60 -8.76
CA LYS A 196 -16.03 -13.25 -9.59
C LYS A 196 -14.92 -13.87 -8.72
N GLN A 197 -14.57 -15.11 -9.04
CA GLN A 197 -13.59 -15.88 -8.26
C GLN A 197 -12.13 -15.64 -8.70
N ASP A 198 -11.93 -15.03 -9.87
CA ASP A 198 -10.60 -14.83 -10.45
C ASP A 198 -9.81 -13.77 -9.68
N LEU A 199 -8.58 -14.15 -9.31
CA LEU A 199 -7.59 -13.23 -8.79
C LEU A 199 -6.76 -12.67 -9.93
N VAL A 200 -6.61 -11.36 -9.98
CA VAL A 200 -5.85 -10.64 -11.00
C VAL A 200 -4.80 -9.77 -10.34
N PHE A 201 -3.71 -9.49 -11.05
CA PHE A 201 -2.71 -8.55 -10.56
C PHE A 201 -3.30 -7.13 -10.52
N THR A 202 -3.16 -6.46 -9.38
CA THR A 202 -3.71 -5.13 -9.09
C THR A 202 -2.62 -4.19 -8.60
N HIS A 203 -2.80 -2.89 -8.80
CA HIS A 203 -1.94 -1.86 -8.20
C HIS A 203 -2.23 -1.74 -6.70
N GLY A 204 -3.50 -1.90 -6.31
CA GLY A 204 -3.92 -1.92 -4.91
C GLY A 204 -4.02 -0.54 -4.27
N ASN A 205 -3.44 0.50 -4.84
CA ASN A 205 -3.59 1.88 -4.35
C ASN A 205 -3.77 2.90 -5.49
N LEU A 206 -4.65 2.63 -6.45
CA LEU A 206 -4.79 3.49 -7.63
C LEU A 206 -5.62 4.75 -7.32
N THR A 207 -4.94 5.84 -6.94
CA THR A 207 -5.52 7.16 -6.64
C THR A 207 -4.97 8.22 -7.60
N ALA A 208 -5.64 9.38 -7.68
CA ALA A 208 -5.16 10.52 -8.49
C ALA A 208 -3.79 11.02 -8.02
N ASP A 209 -3.49 10.90 -6.73
CA ASP A 209 -2.21 11.31 -6.13
C ASP A 209 -1.05 10.38 -6.51
N ASN A 210 -1.37 9.15 -6.90
CA ASN A 210 -0.38 8.15 -7.31
C ASN A 210 -0.17 8.12 -8.84
N ILE A 211 -0.92 8.92 -9.62
CA ILE A 211 -0.77 9.02 -11.07
C ILE A 211 0.00 10.29 -11.38
N TYR A 212 1.23 10.17 -11.84
CA TYR A 212 2.05 11.31 -12.27
C TYR A 212 1.81 11.62 -13.73
N VAL A 213 1.75 12.91 -14.05
CA VAL A 213 1.43 13.43 -15.37
C VAL A 213 2.30 14.63 -15.73
N SER A 214 2.43 14.89 -17.03
CA SER A 214 2.98 16.15 -17.53
C SER A 214 1.89 17.22 -17.53
N GLU A 215 2.11 18.32 -16.81
CA GLU A 215 1.18 19.45 -16.74
C GLU A 215 0.90 20.11 -18.10
N TRP A 216 1.83 19.97 -19.04
CA TRP A 216 1.75 20.57 -20.37
C TRP A 216 0.96 19.71 -21.36
N THR A 217 1.16 18.39 -21.34
CA THR A 217 0.62 17.47 -22.37
C THR A 217 -0.57 16.65 -21.88
N GLY A 218 -0.73 16.47 -20.57
CA GLY A 218 -1.69 15.53 -19.99
C GLY A 218 -1.30 14.06 -20.15
N GLU A 219 -0.05 13.78 -20.52
CA GLU A 219 0.48 12.41 -20.61
C GLU A 219 0.78 11.85 -19.22
N VAL A 220 0.43 10.57 -19.00
CA VAL A 220 0.79 9.85 -17.78
C VAL A 220 2.28 9.53 -17.80
N LEU A 221 3.05 10.03 -16.84
CA LEU A 221 4.50 9.82 -16.76
C LEU A 221 4.85 8.57 -15.95
N ALA A 222 4.10 8.28 -14.88
CA ALA A 222 4.27 7.10 -14.06
C ALA A 222 3.02 6.85 -13.18
N ILE A 223 2.81 5.60 -12.77
CA ILE A 223 1.94 5.23 -11.66
C ILE A 223 2.86 4.80 -10.51
N ALA A 224 2.73 5.44 -9.35
CA ALA A 224 3.59 5.23 -8.19
C ALA A 224 2.86 4.55 -7.03
N ASN A 225 3.62 4.19 -5.99
CA ASN A 225 3.13 3.64 -4.74
C ASN A 225 2.51 2.24 -4.91
N TRP A 226 3.36 1.31 -5.36
CA TRP A 226 3.03 -0.10 -5.60
C TRP A 226 3.06 -0.95 -4.32
N SER A 227 3.11 -0.30 -3.15
CA SER A 227 3.26 -0.96 -1.85
C SER A 227 2.13 -1.93 -1.51
N GLU A 228 0.94 -1.71 -2.07
CA GLU A 228 -0.24 -2.57 -1.91
C GLU A 228 -0.53 -3.48 -3.11
N ALA A 229 0.36 -3.50 -4.11
CA ALA A 229 0.17 -4.31 -5.31
C ALA A 229 0.24 -5.81 -5.00
N GLY A 230 -0.49 -6.59 -5.80
CA GLY A 230 -0.65 -8.02 -5.58
C GLY A 230 -1.84 -8.62 -6.32
N TYR A 231 -2.11 -9.90 -6.05
CA TYR A 231 -3.24 -10.61 -6.65
C TYR A 231 -4.48 -10.54 -5.75
N TYR A 232 -5.53 -9.91 -6.26
CA TYR A 232 -6.79 -9.70 -5.54
C TYR A 232 -7.98 -9.97 -6.46
N PRO A 233 -9.20 -10.12 -5.93
CA PRO A 233 -10.39 -10.28 -6.75
C PRO A 233 -10.55 -9.15 -7.78
N LEU A 234 -11.07 -9.49 -8.95
CA LEU A 234 -11.19 -8.56 -10.09
C LEU A 234 -11.83 -7.21 -9.75
N TYR A 235 -12.81 -7.19 -8.85
CA TYR A 235 -13.52 -5.99 -8.43
C TYR A 235 -12.74 -5.10 -7.43
N TRP A 236 -11.67 -5.63 -6.83
CA TRP A 236 -11.05 -5.05 -5.65
C TRP A 236 -10.39 -3.71 -5.93
N GLU A 237 -9.73 -3.56 -7.08
CA GLU A 237 -9.12 -2.28 -7.48
C GLU A 237 -10.17 -1.17 -7.63
N PHE A 238 -11.34 -1.48 -8.20
CA PHE A 238 -12.44 -0.51 -8.34
C PHE A 238 -12.95 -0.06 -6.97
N ILE A 239 -13.20 -1.02 -6.07
CA ILE A 239 -13.61 -0.72 -4.70
C ILE A 239 -12.58 0.17 -4.01
N LYS A 240 -11.30 -0.19 -4.07
CA LYS A 240 -10.24 0.60 -3.42
C LYS A 240 -10.11 1.98 -4.03
N ALA A 241 -10.19 2.14 -5.34
CA ALA A 241 -10.14 3.45 -5.99
C ALA A 241 -11.32 4.35 -5.56
N LYS A 242 -12.52 3.77 -5.42
CA LYS A 242 -13.73 4.48 -4.97
C LYS A 242 -13.73 4.86 -3.49
N LEU A 243 -13.10 4.04 -2.65
CA LEU A 243 -13.06 4.24 -1.19
C LEU A 243 -11.76 4.88 -0.69
N SER A 244 -10.77 5.07 -1.57
CA SER A 244 -9.53 5.74 -1.19
C SER A 244 -9.73 7.24 -1.12
N TYR A 245 -9.08 7.84 -0.13
CA TYR A 245 -8.93 9.28 -0.07
C TYR A 245 -8.06 9.75 -1.24
N ASN A 246 -8.54 10.78 -1.95
CA ASN A 246 -7.78 11.55 -2.91
C ASN A 246 -7.70 12.98 -2.37
N ASN A 247 -6.57 13.66 -2.52
CA ASN A 247 -6.48 15.09 -2.18
C ASN A 247 -7.45 15.93 -3.01
N GLU A 248 -7.79 15.45 -4.20
CA GLU A 248 -8.83 16.02 -5.05
C GLU A 248 -10.13 15.22 -4.96
N GLU A 249 -11.17 15.81 -4.35
CA GLU A 249 -12.48 15.17 -4.21
C GLU A 249 -13.24 15.05 -5.53
N ASN A 250 -13.02 15.96 -6.49
CA ASN A 250 -13.76 15.96 -7.75
C ASN A 250 -13.31 14.86 -8.72
N PHE A 251 -12.13 14.27 -8.49
CA PHE A 251 -11.58 13.21 -9.33
C PHE A 251 -12.58 12.06 -9.54
N ASP A 252 -13.10 11.51 -8.44
CA ASP A 252 -14.08 10.43 -8.53
C ASP A 252 -15.48 10.95 -8.85
N ARG A 253 -15.86 12.12 -8.31
CA ARG A 253 -17.20 12.72 -8.55
C ARG A 253 -17.46 13.00 -10.03
N GLU A 254 -16.43 13.32 -10.79
CA GLU A 254 -16.49 13.52 -12.24
C GLU A 254 -16.39 12.20 -13.04
N GLY A 255 -16.34 11.05 -12.37
CA GLY A 255 -16.42 9.72 -12.99
C GLY A 255 -15.08 9.17 -13.50
N ALA A 256 -13.93 9.74 -13.10
CA ALA A 256 -12.63 9.28 -13.57
C ALA A 256 -12.41 7.78 -13.29
N VAL A 257 -12.78 7.31 -12.10
CA VAL A 257 -12.63 5.90 -11.72
C VAL A 257 -13.48 4.97 -12.59
N ASP A 258 -14.73 5.35 -12.91
CA ASP A 258 -15.61 4.57 -13.79
C ASP A 258 -15.11 4.49 -15.25
N ILE A 259 -14.25 5.43 -15.67
CA ILE A 259 -13.60 5.38 -16.99
C ILE A 259 -12.33 4.54 -16.94
N MET A 260 -11.55 4.64 -15.85
CA MET A 260 -10.30 3.87 -15.68
C MET A 260 -10.54 2.39 -15.44
N LEU A 261 -11.60 2.04 -14.72
CA LEU A 261 -11.85 0.71 -14.19
C LEU A 261 -13.27 0.24 -14.54
N GLU A 262 -13.44 -1.07 -14.72
CA GLU A 262 -14.76 -1.67 -14.85
C GLU A 262 -15.59 -1.38 -13.58
N PRO A 263 -16.83 -0.86 -13.68
CA PRO A 263 -17.62 -0.54 -12.50
C PRO A 263 -18.19 -1.78 -11.80
N TRP A 264 -17.81 -1.98 -10.54
CA TRP A 264 -18.33 -3.04 -9.65
C TRP A 264 -19.19 -2.44 -8.53
N ARG A 265 -20.34 -1.85 -8.91
CA ARG A 265 -21.16 -1.02 -8.01
C ARG A 265 -21.86 -1.81 -6.91
N ILE A 266 -22.22 -3.06 -7.17
CA ILE A 266 -22.83 -3.93 -6.16
C ILE A 266 -21.78 -4.26 -5.10
N GLU A 267 -20.60 -4.69 -5.53
CA GLU A 267 -19.49 -5.03 -4.64
C GLU A 267 -19.02 -3.81 -3.83
N LEU A 268 -18.97 -2.64 -4.46
CA LEU A 268 -18.74 -1.37 -3.75
C LEU A 268 -19.79 -1.14 -2.67
N ALA A 269 -21.08 -1.32 -2.97
CA ALA A 269 -22.15 -1.13 -2.00
C ALA A 269 -22.05 -2.12 -0.83
N LEU A 270 -21.67 -3.38 -1.11
CA LEU A 270 -21.42 -4.41 -0.10
C LEU A 270 -20.20 -4.07 0.78
N MET A 271 -19.19 -3.39 0.23
CA MET A 271 -18.00 -3.03 1.00
C MET A 271 -18.18 -1.79 1.90
N LYS A 272 -19.14 -0.90 1.59
CA LYS A 272 -19.30 0.38 2.31
C LYS A 272 -19.45 0.24 3.83
N PRO A 273 -20.33 -0.63 4.37
CA PRO A 273 -20.46 -0.79 5.82
C PRO A 273 -19.15 -1.22 6.49
N ALA A 274 -18.38 -2.08 5.83
CA ALA A 274 -17.06 -2.48 6.32
C ALA A 274 -16.06 -1.31 6.29
N HIS A 275 -16.04 -0.52 5.22
CA HIS A 275 -15.18 0.66 5.14
C HIS A 275 -15.46 1.66 6.26
N GLU A 276 -16.73 2.03 6.47
CA GLU A 276 -17.17 2.95 7.54
C GLU A 276 -16.88 2.42 8.95
N THR A 277 -16.84 1.10 9.12
CA THR A 277 -16.48 0.48 10.40
C THR A 277 -14.98 0.50 10.64
N MET A 278 -14.18 0.50 9.56
CA MET A 278 -12.73 0.37 9.63
C MET A 278 -11.97 1.71 9.63
N PHE A 279 -12.55 2.79 9.11
CA PHE A 279 -11.92 4.10 8.93
C PHE A 279 -12.86 5.22 9.39
#